data_AF-A0A7C1K6G9-F1
#
_entry.id   AF-A0A7C1K6G9-F1
#
_cell.length_a   1.000
_cell.length_b   1.000
_cell.length_c   1.000
_cell.angle_alpha   90.00
_cell.angle_beta   90.00
_cell.angle_gamma   90.00
#
_symmetry.space_group_name_H-M   'P 1'
#
loop_
_entity.id
_entity.type
_entity.pdbx_description
1 polymer ?
#
loop_
_entity_poly.entity_id
_entity_poly.type
_entity_poly.pdbx_seq_one_letter_code
_entity_poly.pdbx_strand_id
1 'polypeptide(L)'
;MKYAAEIAAHLERADASIRAAEELASGGYYDFAASRAYYAAFYAATALLLSEELEFGKHSGVVAAVHQKFVKTGKLDARYGKR
;
A
#
# COMPACT_ATOMS: atom_id res chain seq x y z
N MET A 1 9.00 12.00 14.36
CA MET A 1 8.87 10.57 13.94
C MET A 1 10.11 10.18 13.15
N LYS A 2 10.66 9.00 13.40
CA LYS A 2 11.90 8.49 12.78
C LYS A 2 11.83 8.44 11.25
N TYR A 3 10.67 8.12 10.68
CA TYR A 3 10.48 7.86 9.24
C TYR A 3 9.58 8.90 8.54
N ALA A 4 9.52 10.14 9.04
CA ALA A 4 8.54 11.12 8.58
C ALA A 4 8.65 11.43 7.07
N ALA A 5 9.88 11.52 6.55
CA ALA A 5 10.13 11.81 5.13
C ALA A 5 9.76 10.62 4.24
N GLU A 6 10.10 9.40 4.66
CA GLU A 6 9.81 8.17 3.95
C GLU A 6 8.31 7.88 3.91
N ILE A 7 7.61 8.11 5.02
CA ILE A 7 6.15 8.02 5.10
C ILE A 7 5.51 8.97 4.08
N ALA A 8 5.91 10.25 4.08
CA ALA A 8 5.37 11.24 3.15
C ALA A 8 5.65 10.85 1.69
N ALA A 9 6.87 10.44 1.36
CA ALA A 9 7.25 10.01 0.02
C ALA A 9 6.49 8.76 -0.44
N HIS A 10 6.22 7.82 0.45
CA HIS A 10 5.41 6.64 0.13
C HIS A 10 3.93 7.00 -0.10
N LEU A 11 3.37 7.92 0.70
CA LEU A 11 2.00 8.40 0.48
C LEU A 11 1.88 9.17 -0.84
N GLU A 12 2.85 10.03 -1.17
CA GLU A 12 2.89 10.73 -2.46
C GLU A 12 2.92 9.76 -3.65
N ARG A 13 3.76 8.72 -3.56
CA ARG A 13 3.81 7.67 -4.60
C ARG A 13 2.52 6.86 -4.67
N ALA A 14 1.87 6.61 -3.54
CA ALA A 14 0.58 5.92 -3.50
C ALA A 14 -0.49 6.75 -4.24
N ASP A 15 -0.58 8.04 -3.94
CA ASP A 15 -1.51 8.98 -4.58
C ASP A 15 -1.25 9.13 -6.08
N ALA A 16 0.02 9.27 -6.49
CA ALA A 16 0.36 9.31 -7.90
C ALA A 16 0.01 8.00 -8.63
N SER A 17 0.23 6.85 -7.99
CA SER A 17 -0.04 5.54 -8.58
C SER A 17 -1.54 5.27 -8.71
N ILE A 18 -2.36 5.66 -7.74
CA ILE A 18 -3.81 5.44 -7.82
C ILE A 18 -4.46 6.36 -8.87
N ARG A 19 -4.02 7.62 -8.98
CA ARG A 19 -4.47 8.52 -10.06
C ARG A 19 -4.14 7.96 -11.44
N ALA A 20 -2.91 7.47 -11.62
CA ALA A 20 -2.52 6.81 -12.87
C ALA A 20 -3.36 5.54 -13.15
N ALA A 21 -3.71 4.77 -12.11
CA ALA A 21 -4.57 3.60 -12.25
C ALA A 21 -5.97 3.99 -12.74
N GLU A 22 -6.54 5.07 -12.20
CA GLU A 22 -7.85 5.60 -12.59
C GLU A 22 -7.84 6.07 -14.06
N GLU A 23 -6.82 6.82 -14.47
CA GLU A 23 -6.66 7.26 -15.87
C GLU A 23 -6.53 6.06 -16.82
N LEU A 24 -5.70 5.08 -16.49
CA LEU A 24 -5.53 3.86 -17.29
C LEU A 24 -6.83 3.05 -17.39
N ALA A 25 -7.57 2.94 -16.29
CA ALA A 25 -8.86 2.26 -16.28
C ALA A 25 -9.88 2.98 -17.17
N SER A 26 -9.91 4.31 -17.14
CA SER A 26 -10.78 5.12 -18.01
C SER A 26 -10.45 4.96 -19.51
N GLY A 27 -9.19 4.67 -19.83
CA GLY A 27 -8.72 4.37 -21.18
C GLY A 27 -8.88 2.90 -21.62
N GLY A 28 -9.46 2.03 -20.78
CA GLY A 28 -9.63 0.60 -21.08
C GLY A 28 -8.37 -0.25 -20.88
N TYR A 29 -7.30 0.31 -20.30
CA TYR A 29 -6.02 -0.36 -20.05
C TYR A 29 -6.03 -1.10 -18.70
N TYR A 30 -6.96 -2.04 -18.53
CA TYR A 30 -7.27 -2.63 -17.21
C TYR A 30 -6.10 -3.37 -16.55
N ASP A 31 -5.28 -4.11 -17.31
CA ASP A 31 -4.12 -4.81 -16.75
C ASP A 31 -3.07 -3.83 -16.19
N PHE A 32 -2.86 -2.70 -16.89
CA PHE A 32 -1.96 -1.65 -16.43
C PHE A 32 -2.55 -0.90 -15.24
N ALA A 33 -3.86 -0.65 -15.24
CA ALA A 33 -4.56 -0.06 -14.11
C ALA A 33 -4.43 -0.94 -12.84
N ALA A 34 -4.65 -2.25 -12.96
CA ALA A 34 -4.51 -3.20 -11.85
C ALA A 34 -3.08 -3.20 -11.29
N SER A 35 -2.07 -3.19 -12.16
CA SER A 35 -0.67 -3.08 -11.75
C SER A 35 -0.40 -1.78 -10.96
N ARG A 36 -0.93 -0.64 -11.42
CA ARG A 36 -0.76 0.64 -10.72
C ARG A 36 -1.52 0.70 -9.40
N ALA A 37 -2.74 0.18 -9.34
CA ALA A 37 -3.51 0.09 -8.11
C ALA A 37 -2.81 -0.80 -7.06
N TYR A 38 -2.21 -1.91 -7.49
CA TYR A 38 -1.41 -2.77 -6.62
C TYR A 38 -0.22 -2.02 -6.00
N TYR A 39 0.55 -1.28 -6.80
CA TYR A 39 1.67 -0.49 -6.29
C TYR A 39 1.20 0.66 -5.38
N ALA A 40 0.06 1.28 -5.68
CA ALA A 40 -0.54 2.28 -4.79
C ALA A 40 -0.80 1.70 -3.39
N ALA A 41 -1.47 0.54 -3.34
CA ALA A 41 -1.74 -0.16 -2.08
C ALA A 41 -0.44 -0.58 -1.37
N PHE A 42 0.57 -1.05 -2.10
CA PHE A 42 1.87 -1.41 -1.54
C PHE A 42 2.59 -0.22 -0.91
N TYR A 43 2.60 0.95 -1.56
CA TYR A 43 3.23 2.14 -1.00
C TYR A 43 2.49 2.64 0.24
N ALA A 44 1.15 2.65 0.23
CA ALA A 44 0.35 2.99 1.40
C ALA A 44 0.58 2.01 2.57
N ALA A 45 0.63 0.71 2.30
CA ALA A 45 0.98 -0.33 3.28
C ALA A 45 2.37 -0.12 3.88
N THR A 46 3.34 0.28 3.06
CA THR A 46 4.70 0.57 3.52
C THR A 46 4.73 1.79 4.44
N ALA A 47 4.06 2.88 4.08
CA ALA A 47 3.92 4.07 4.92
C ALA A 47 3.26 3.74 6.27
N LEU A 48 2.21 2.92 6.26
CA LEU A 48 1.52 2.47 7.46
C LEU A 48 2.43 1.69 8.41
N LEU A 49 3.27 0.79 7.89
CA LEU A 49 4.22 0.05 8.73
C LEU A 49 5.33 0.95 9.29
N LEU A 50 5.84 1.88 8.48
CA LEU A 50 6.83 2.86 8.93
C LEU A 50 6.29 3.78 10.03
N SER A 51 4.98 4.08 10.04
CA SER A 51 4.36 4.84 11.14
C SER A 51 4.33 4.09 12.48
N GLU A 52 4.47 2.77 12.45
CA GLU A 52 4.65 1.90 13.62
C GLU A 52 6.13 1.54 13.83
N GLU A 53 7.05 2.26 13.15
CA GLU A 53 8.50 2.03 13.15
C GLU A 53 8.93 0.63 12.68
N LEU A 54 8.10 -0.01 11.84
CA LEU A 54 8.36 -1.32 11.25
C LEU A 54 8.85 -1.18 9.80
N GLU A 55 10.01 -1.77 9.52
CA GLU A 55 10.64 -1.72 8.20
C GLU A 55 10.86 -3.14 7.65
N PHE A 56 10.60 -3.32 6.34
CA PHE A 56 10.70 -4.62 5.68
C PHE A 56 11.44 -4.50 4.35
N GLY A 57 12.56 -5.20 4.20
CA GLY A 57 13.34 -5.22 2.95
C GLY A 57 12.78 -6.10 1.82
N LYS A 58 11.68 -6.82 2.07
CA LYS A 58 11.03 -7.70 1.08
C LYS A 58 9.56 -7.34 0.92
N HIS A 59 9.09 -7.37 -0.32
CA HIS A 59 7.69 -7.15 -0.65
C HIS A 59 6.75 -8.09 0.12
N SER A 60 7.05 -9.38 0.17
CA SER A 60 6.25 -10.36 0.91
C SER A 60 6.19 -10.08 2.41
N GLY A 61 7.22 -9.42 2.96
CA GLY A 61 7.26 -8.99 4.35
C GLY A 61 6.22 -7.91 4.65
N VAL A 62 6.10 -6.90 3.79
CA VAL A 62 5.10 -5.83 3.90
C VAL A 62 3.68 -6.40 3.94
N VAL A 63 3.34 -7.26 2.96
CA VAL A 63 1.99 -7.87 2.89
C VAL A 63 1.68 -8.70 4.12
N ALA A 64 2.63 -9.55 4.55
CA ALA A 64 2.44 -10.40 5.73
C ALA A 64 2.29 -9.55 7.01
N ALA A 65 3.08 -8.50 7.14
CA ALA A 65 3.07 -7.62 8.30
C ALA A 65 1.76 -6.83 8.40
N VAL A 66 1.25 -6.27 7.30
CA VAL A 66 -0.05 -5.58 7.30
C VAL A 66 -1.16 -6.53 7.74
N HIS A 67 -1.19 -7.74 7.19
CA HIS A 67 -2.19 -8.73 7.57
C HIS A 67 -2.09 -9.10 9.06
N GLN A 68 -0.88 -9.34 9.58
CA GLN A 68 -0.69 -9.72 10.98
C GLN A 68 -0.95 -8.58 11.97
N LYS A 69 -0.51 -7.36 11.66
CA LYS A 69 -0.50 -6.22 12.60
C LYS A 69 -1.74 -5.35 12.54
N PHE A 70 -2.46 -5.36 11.43
CA PHE A 70 -3.63 -4.49 11.24
C PHE A 70 -4.90 -5.28 10.96
N VAL A 71 -4.87 -6.28 10.08
CA VAL A 71 -6.08 -7.05 9.75
C VAL A 71 -6.46 -7.99 10.91
N LYS A 72 -5.53 -8.83 11.38
CA LYS A 72 -5.79 -9.77 12.49
C LYS A 72 -6.05 -9.09 13.84
N THR A 73 -5.61 -7.84 13.99
CA THR A 73 -5.81 -7.05 15.22
C THR A 73 -7.07 -6.19 15.16
N GLY A 74 -7.80 -6.19 14.04
CA GLY A 74 -9.01 -5.38 13.85
C GLY A 74 -8.78 -3.89 13.60
N LYS A 75 -7.52 -3.44 13.49
CA LYS A 75 -7.20 -2.04 13.07
C LYS A 75 -7.58 -1.79 11.61
N LEU A 76 -7.63 -2.84 10.79
CA LEU A 76 -8.21 -2.85 9.45
C LEU A 76 -9.29 -3.95 9.36
N ASP A 77 -10.36 -3.65 8.63
CA ASP A 77 -11.44 -4.61 8.37
C ASP A 77 -10.88 -5.89 7.72
N ALA A 78 -11.34 -7.05 8.21
CA ALA A 78 -10.98 -8.37 7.71
C ALA A 78 -11.16 -8.53 6.19
N ARG A 79 -12.09 -7.78 5.58
CA ARG A 79 -12.32 -7.78 4.12
C ARG A 79 -11.07 -7.39 3.32
N TYR A 80 -10.19 -6.56 3.88
CA TYR A 80 -8.96 -6.12 3.22
C TYR A 80 -7.83 -7.15 3.27
N GLY A 81 -7.99 -8.23 4.02
CA GLY A 81 -7.01 -9.32 4.10
C GLY A 81 -7.49 -10.65 3.53
N LYS A 82 -8.64 -10.68 2.84
CA LYS A 82 -9.13 -11.89 2.18
C LYS A 82 -8.25 -12.21 0.96
N ARG A 83 -7.74 -13.44 0.93
CA ARG A 83 -7.21 -14.09 -0.27
C ARG A 83 -8.35 -14.70 -1.06
#